data_AF-A0A817PRT7-F1
#
_entry.id   AF-A0A817PRT7-F1
#
_cell.length_a   1.000
_cell.length_b   1.000
_cell.length_c   1.000
_cell.angle_alpha   90.00
_cell.angle_beta   90.00
_cell.angle_gamma   90.00
#
_symmetry.space_group_name_H-M   'P 1'
#
loop_
_entity.id
_entity.type
_entity.pdbx_description
1 polymer ?
#
loop_
_entity_poly.entity_id
_entity_poly.type
_entity_poly.pdbx_seq_one_letter_code
_entity_poly.pdbx_strand_id
1 'polypeptide(L)'
;PEPDQFLDNDWDEKNDGSLELTKKAHIQVKAYYDNFPSIDDVTNDTRQEVKQAKAFTDSILQNLPSGNVTERATACHVLKNLLEAQNIQCLFYDSKHGKDLRDSSGILAEIDSKERPFVLKLNNCKGLGGSMGPKTEHGALRLSRILLDALEKNESHPVIEDVRKRLSEAHRTNKENISVKSIYVGSFNVAYTVKDWTPDAVESLPELEKNLKDKFEQFVAAKIHPLLCRPAFDISFFDKQGNKTFSDSYETHQVGPPGKTQTYISPAGWTRYGLKVLDKYSNGNNWLHPFQDPRNWYRAFHGTGHASADDFNKSKQSFDQQYASVDALGSIYKTGFRSARVAAFGAGVYCSPDPKFPEKGYVGVVQCDTQQGKKKFKCMLQVAVNPDGVRIATDKEIWVVPNPEDIRPYGILIKEA
;
A
#
# COMPACT_ATOMS: atom_id res chain seq x y z
N PRO A 1 14.75 -41.98 -0.78
CA PRO A 1 13.78 -41.92 0.34
C PRO A 1 12.50 -41.22 -0.15
N GLU A 2 11.34 -41.89 -0.04
CA GLU A 2 10.06 -41.29 -0.44
C GLU A 2 9.81 -40.00 0.37
N PRO A 3 9.48 -38.86 -0.26
CA PRO A 3 9.37 -37.57 0.43
C PRO A 3 8.27 -37.49 1.50
N ASP A 4 7.28 -38.38 1.44
CA ASP A 4 5.99 -38.20 2.14
C ASP A 4 5.90 -38.89 3.51
N GLN A 5 6.85 -39.72 3.93
CA GLN A 5 6.77 -40.42 5.23
C GLN A 5 7.10 -39.55 6.46
N PHE A 6 7.52 -38.30 6.27
CA PHE A 6 7.98 -37.43 7.38
C PHE A 6 7.00 -36.32 7.79
N LEU A 7 5.87 -36.15 7.10
CA LEU A 7 4.97 -35.02 7.37
C LEU A 7 4.04 -35.24 8.57
N ASP A 8 3.73 -36.49 8.94
CA ASP A 8 2.75 -36.82 9.99
C ASP A 8 3.34 -37.48 11.27
N ASN A 9 4.64 -37.81 11.34
CA ASN A 9 5.23 -38.46 12.52
C ASN A 9 5.99 -37.48 13.44
N ASP A 10 5.51 -37.37 14.69
CA ASP A 10 6.16 -36.88 15.92
C ASP A 10 7.11 -35.68 15.78
N TRP A 11 6.55 -34.50 15.53
CA TRP A 11 7.19 -33.25 15.95
C TRP A 11 6.72 -32.91 17.36
N ASP A 12 7.66 -32.89 18.31
CA ASP A 12 7.44 -32.61 19.73
C ASP A 12 6.72 -31.24 19.90
N GLU A 13 5.51 -31.24 20.46
CA GLU A 13 4.61 -30.08 20.63
C GLU A 13 5.23 -28.91 21.46
N LYS A 14 6.46 -29.08 21.95
CA LYS A 14 7.17 -28.13 22.82
C LYS A 14 7.70 -26.86 22.14
N ASN A 15 7.45 -26.67 20.85
CA ASN A 15 7.95 -25.52 20.06
C ASN A 15 6.84 -24.54 19.61
N ASP A 16 5.78 -24.39 20.41
CA ASP A 16 4.59 -23.54 20.18
C ASP A 16 4.93 -22.10 19.74
N GLY A 17 5.95 -21.48 20.34
CA GLY A 17 6.35 -20.10 20.03
C GLY A 17 6.84 -19.87 18.59
N SER A 18 7.48 -20.86 17.97
CA SER A 18 7.95 -20.74 16.58
C SER A 18 6.79 -20.83 15.58
N LEU A 19 5.77 -21.63 15.87
CA LEU A 19 4.62 -21.82 14.98
C LEU A 19 3.73 -20.57 14.96
N GLU A 20 3.49 -19.96 16.13
CA GLU A 20 2.73 -18.72 16.22
C GLU A 20 3.39 -17.55 15.48
N LEU A 21 4.73 -17.47 15.49
CA LEU A 21 5.46 -16.50 14.67
C LEU A 21 5.26 -16.76 13.16
N THR A 22 5.35 -18.02 12.72
CA THR A 22 5.07 -18.40 11.33
C THR A 22 3.64 -18.06 10.93
N LYS A 23 2.64 -18.38 11.76
CA LYS A 23 1.23 -18.02 11.50
C LYS A 23 1.06 -16.52 11.34
N LYS A 24 1.63 -15.70 12.23
CA LYS A 24 1.59 -14.23 12.14
C LYS A 24 2.21 -13.72 10.85
N ALA A 25 3.36 -14.25 10.45
CA ALA A 25 4.00 -13.90 9.18
C ALA A 25 3.10 -14.25 7.98
N HIS A 26 2.47 -15.44 8.00
CA HIS A 26 1.53 -15.86 6.97
C HIS A 26 0.30 -14.95 6.89
N ILE A 27 -0.25 -14.53 8.03
CA ILE A 27 -1.39 -13.58 8.08
C ILE A 27 -1.02 -12.26 7.41
N GLN A 28 0.18 -11.72 7.70
CA GLN A 28 0.65 -10.47 7.11
C GLN A 28 0.85 -10.59 5.58
N VAL A 29 1.55 -11.64 5.14
CA VAL A 29 1.78 -11.91 3.71
C VAL A 29 0.46 -12.13 2.97
N LYS A 30 -0.45 -12.89 3.56
CA LYS A 30 -1.79 -13.12 3.01
C LYS A 30 -2.58 -11.82 2.91
N ALA A 31 -2.60 -10.98 3.95
CA ALA A 31 -3.31 -9.70 3.94
C ALA A 31 -2.79 -8.77 2.83
N TYR A 32 -1.48 -8.77 2.57
CA TYR A 32 -0.88 -8.02 1.48
C TYR A 32 -1.32 -8.53 0.10
N TYR A 33 -1.06 -9.81 -0.21
CA TYR A 33 -1.38 -10.38 -1.52
C TYR A 33 -2.88 -10.55 -1.79
N ASP A 34 -3.70 -10.68 -0.74
CA ASP A 34 -5.15 -10.84 -0.95
C ASP A 34 -5.83 -9.58 -1.45
N ASN A 35 -5.21 -8.42 -1.25
CA ASN A 35 -5.68 -7.16 -1.79
C ASN A 35 -5.43 -7.03 -3.30
N PHE A 36 -4.69 -7.95 -3.92
CA PHE A 36 -4.46 -7.90 -5.36
C PHE A 36 -5.75 -8.29 -6.10
N PRO A 37 -6.08 -7.59 -7.20
CA PRO A 37 -7.18 -7.97 -8.07
C PRO A 37 -6.85 -9.29 -8.77
N SER A 38 -7.88 -10.09 -9.01
CA SER A 38 -7.78 -11.25 -9.89
C SER A 38 -7.53 -10.82 -11.34
N ILE A 39 -7.07 -11.75 -12.18
CA ILE A 39 -6.95 -11.50 -13.62
C ILE A 39 -8.32 -11.09 -14.20
N ASP A 40 -9.39 -11.81 -13.88
CA ASP A 40 -10.74 -11.45 -14.29
C ASP A 40 -11.15 -10.02 -13.84
N ASP A 41 -10.81 -9.60 -12.62
CA ASP A 41 -11.10 -8.25 -12.12
C ASP A 41 -10.50 -7.15 -13.03
N VAL A 42 -9.32 -7.41 -13.63
CA VAL A 42 -8.59 -6.40 -14.42
C VAL A 42 -8.85 -6.51 -15.92
N THR A 43 -9.19 -7.70 -16.43
CA THR A 43 -9.44 -7.91 -17.87
C THR A 43 -10.91 -7.81 -18.26
N ASN A 44 -11.84 -8.01 -17.32
CA ASN A 44 -13.27 -8.02 -17.63
C ASN A 44 -13.86 -6.61 -17.67
N ASP A 45 -13.59 -5.91 -18.77
CA ASP A 45 -14.12 -4.57 -19.04
C ASP A 45 -15.65 -4.53 -19.26
N THR A 46 -16.31 -5.68 -19.33
CA THR A 46 -17.77 -5.74 -19.44
C THR A 46 -18.48 -5.49 -18.11
N ARG A 47 -17.77 -5.69 -16.98
CA ARG A 47 -18.29 -5.47 -15.63
C ARG A 47 -18.78 -4.04 -15.45
N GLN A 48 -19.93 -3.93 -14.81
CA GLN A 48 -20.59 -2.64 -14.61
C GLN A 48 -19.73 -1.69 -13.77
N GLU A 49 -19.07 -2.20 -12.72
CA GLU A 49 -18.20 -1.38 -11.85
C GLU A 49 -17.02 -0.79 -12.64
N VAL A 50 -16.40 -1.59 -13.54
CA VAL A 50 -15.29 -1.17 -14.38
C VAL A 50 -15.73 -0.10 -15.39
N LYS A 51 -16.85 -0.32 -16.09
CA LYS A 51 -17.41 0.68 -17.02
C LYS A 51 -17.70 2.01 -16.34
N GLN A 52 -18.26 1.95 -15.14
CA GLN A 52 -18.56 3.14 -14.35
C GLN A 52 -17.30 3.85 -13.85
N ALA A 53 -16.26 3.10 -13.44
CA ALA A 53 -14.99 3.68 -13.04
C ALA A 53 -14.25 4.32 -14.22
N LYS A 54 -14.28 3.71 -15.42
CA LYS A 54 -13.76 4.31 -16.66
C LYS A 54 -14.46 5.63 -16.95
N ALA A 55 -15.79 5.62 -17.06
CA ALA A 55 -16.56 6.84 -17.32
C ALA A 55 -16.30 7.94 -16.27
N PHE A 56 -16.17 7.56 -15.00
CA PHE A 56 -15.83 8.49 -13.93
C PHE A 56 -14.41 9.05 -14.06
N THR A 57 -13.44 8.18 -14.38
CA THR A 57 -12.04 8.57 -14.63
C THR A 57 -11.95 9.52 -15.81
N ASP A 58 -12.62 9.20 -16.91
CA ASP A 58 -12.68 10.03 -18.11
C ASP A 58 -13.29 11.40 -17.81
N SER A 59 -14.36 11.45 -17.00
CA SER A 59 -14.98 12.72 -16.58
C SER A 59 -14.02 13.65 -15.83
N ILE A 60 -12.94 13.11 -15.24
CA ILE A 60 -11.89 13.88 -14.56
C ILE A 60 -10.73 14.18 -15.50
N LEU A 61 -10.29 13.18 -16.27
CA LEU A 61 -9.02 13.21 -16.98
C LEU A 61 -9.12 13.68 -18.44
N GLN A 62 -10.32 13.73 -19.02
CA GLN A 62 -10.53 14.13 -20.43
C GLN A 62 -9.98 15.52 -20.74
N ASN A 63 -9.97 16.43 -19.75
CA ASN A 63 -9.44 17.77 -19.90
C ASN A 63 -8.21 17.96 -19.00
N LEU A 64 -7.23 18.74 -19.46
CA LEU A 64 -6.14 19.20 -18.61
C LEU A 64 -6.72 19.92 -17.38
N PRO A 65 -6.13 19.73 -16.19
CA PRO A 65 -6.57 20.42 -15.00
C PRO A 65 -6.23 21.91 -15.11
N SER A 66 -6.98 22.76 -14.41
CA SER A 66 -6.70 24.20 -14.32
C SER A 66 -5.34 24.50 -13.68
N GLY A 67 -4.82 23.56 -12.87
CA GLY A 67 -3.68 23.77 -11.99
C GLY A 67 -4.06 24.38 -10.64
N ASN A 68 -5.33 24.69 -10.44
CA ASN A 68 -5.84 25.16 -9.16
C ASN A 68 -5.91 24.01 -8.16
N VAL A 69 -5.13 24.10 -7.07
CA VAL A 69 -5.04 23.06 -6.03
C VAL A 69 -6.33 22.89 -5.22
N THR A 70 -7.36 23.73 -5.40
CA THR A 70 -8.67 23.55 -4.75
C THR A 70 -9.61 22.66 -5.57
N GLU A 71 -9.29 22.40 -6.83
CA GLU A 71 -10.10 21.59 -7.72
C GLU A 71 -9.69 20.12 -7.65
N ARG A 72 -10.67 19.25 -7.42
CA ARG A 72 -10.48 17.79 -7.35
C ARG A 72 -9.78 17.24 -8.59
N ALA A 73 -10.09 17.78 -9.77
CA ALA A 73 -9.47 17.36 -11.02
C ALA A 73 -7.95 17.55 -10.98
N THR A 74 -7.46 18.69 -10.48
CA THR A 74 -6.03 18.93 -10.31
C THR A 74 -5.38 17.88 -9.41
N ALA A 75 -6.00 17.54 -8.27
CA ALA A 75 -5.46 16.51 -7.37
C ALA A 75 -5.41 15.11 -8.04
N CYS A 76 -6.44 14.74 -8.80
CA CYS A 76 -6.47 13.48 -9.54
C CYS A 76 -5.43 13.44 -10.67
N HIS A 77 -5.22 14.56 -11.39
CA HIS A 77 -4.17 14.66 -12.41
C HIS A 77 -2.76 14.60 -11.80
N VAL A 78 -2.55 15.19 -10.62
CA VAL A 78 -1.29 15.01 -9.88
C VAL A 78 -1.08 13.53 -9.57
N LEU A 79 -2.10 12.80 -9.11
CA LEU A 79 -2.00 11.36 -8.83
C LEU A 79 -1.77 10.52 -10.10
N LYS A 80 -2.46 10.84 -11.20
CA LYS A 80 -2.32 10.16 -12.50
C LYS A 80 -0.92 10.36 -13.10
N ASN A 81 -0.37 11.57 -13.04
CA ASN A 81 0.96 11.87 -13.59
C ASN A 81 2.10 11.18 -12.84
N LEU A 82 1.86 10.71 -11.61
CA LEU A 82 2.78 9.80 -10.93
C LEU A 82 2.88 8.45 -11.65
N LEU A 83 1.80 8.01 -12.29
CA LEU A 83 1.68 6.69 -12.92
C LEU A 83 2.06 6.69 -14.40
N GLU A 84 1.85 7.80 -15.10
CA GLU A 84 2.14 7.93 -16.52
C GLU A 84 3.63 7.83 -16.88
N ALA A 85 4.53 8.08 -15.92
CA ALA A 85 5.96 7.86 -16.12
C ALA A 85 6.31 6.39 -16.48
N GLN A 86 5.41 5.45 -16.17
CA GLN A 86 5.56 4.01 -16.41
C GLN A 86 4.61 3.46 -17.50
N ASN A 87 3.93 4.33 -18.26
CA ASN A 87 2.91 3.95 -19.26
C ASN A 87 1.75 3.11 -18.66
N ILE A 88 1.42 3.34 -17.38
CA ILE A 88 0.36 2.60 -16.67
C ILE A 88 -0.92 3.45 -16.67
N GLN A 89 -1.99 2.92 -17.25
CA GLN A 89 -3.32 3.54 -17.13
C GLN A 89 -3.90 3.29 -15.74
N CYS A 90 -4.54 4.30 -15.14
CA CYS A 90 -5.20 4.18 -13.84
C CYS A 90 -6.71 4.37 -13.93
N LEU A 91 -7.43 3.88 -12.92
CA LEU A 91 -8.85 4.19 -12.70
C LEU A 91 -9.05 4.92 -11.39
N PHE A 92 -9.95 5.88 -11.40
CA PHE A 92 -10.59 6.41 -10.21
C PHE A 92 -11.97 5.78 -10.04
N TYR A 93 -12.31 5.40 -8.82
CA TYR A 93 -13.65 4.93 -8.47
C TYR A 93 -14.06 5.47 -7.10
N ASP A 94 -15.35 5.42 -6.80
CA ASP A 94 -15.90 5.86 -5.52
C ASP A 94 -16.70 4.73 -4.87
N SER A 95 -16.14 4.14 -3.82
CA SER A 95 -16.76 3.00 -3.14
C SER A 95 -18.03 3.33 -2.37
N LYS A 96 -18.31 4.62 -2.08
CA LYS A 96 -19.61 5.03 -1.50
C LYS A 96 -20.78 4.72 -2.42
N HIS A 97 -20.53 4.55 -3.71
CA HIS A 97 -21.53 4.18 -4.70
C HIS A 97 -21.52 2.67 -5.03
N GLY A 98 -21.01 1.84 -4.11
CA GLY A 98 -21.03 0.37 -4.20
C GLY A 98 -19.96 -0.22 -5.14
N LYS A 99 -18.97 0.58 -5.53
CA LYS A 99 -17.91 0.17 -6.46
C LYS A 99 -16.69 -0.25 -5.66
N ASP A 100 -16.28 -1.51 -5.71
CA ASP A 100 -14.98 -1.91 -5.19
C ASP A 100 -14.15 -2.55 -6.30
N LEU A 101 -13.11 -1.81 -6.74
CA LEU A 101 -12.14 -2.27 -7.73
C LEU A 101 -10.79 -2.64 -7.10
N ARG A 102 -10.76 -2.87 -5.78
CA ARG A 102 -9.54 -3.12 -4.99
C ARG A 102 -8.58 -1.94 -5.04
N ASP A 103 -8.64 -1.13 -3.99
CA ASP A 103 -7.82 0.07 -3.90
C ASP A 103 -6.31 -0.23 -3.93
N SER A 104 -5.65 0.41 -4.90
CA SER A 104 -4.23 0.29 -5.22
C SER A 104 -3.36 1.34 -4.52
N SER A 105 -3.93 2.20 -3.65
CA SER A 105 -3.14 3.23 -2.95
C SER A 105 -2.00 2.65 -2.09
N GLY A 106 -2.21 1.45 -1.54
CA GLY A 106 -1.23 0.77 -0.67
C GLY A 106 -0.01 0.18 -1.38
N ILE A 107 0.00 0.15 -2.71
CA ILE A 107 1.10 -0.40 -3.51
C ILE A 107 1.76 0.66 -4.39
N LEU A 108 1.37 1.93 -4.27
CA LEU A 108 1.98 3.02 -5.05
C LEU A 108 3.50 3.07 -4.88
N ALA A 109 4.00 2.71 -3.70
CA ALA A 109 5.43 2.57 -3.39
C ALA A 109 6.17 1.62 -4.35
N GLU A 110 5.46 0.68 -4.97
CA GLU A 110 6.01 -0.36 -5.85
C GLU A 110 6.02 0.04 -7.32
N ILE A 111 5.76 1.30 -7.66
CA ILE A 111 5.59 1.71 -9.06
C ILE A 111 6.81 1.45 -9.92
N ASP A 112 7.99 1.65 -9.38
CA ASP A 112 9.26 1.36 -10.05
C ASP A 112 9.84 0.01 -9.62
N SER A 113 9.05 -0.77 -8.88
CA SER A 113 9.36 -2.16 -8.58
C SER A 113 9.57 -2.95 -9.85
N LYS A 114 10.72 -3.62 -9.93
CA LYS A 114 10.91 -4.75 -10.86
C LYS A 114 10.25 -6.01 -10.34
N GLU A 115 9.98 -6.09 -9.04
CA GLU A 115 9.30 -7.21 -8.39
C GLU A 115 7.80 -6.94 -8.33
N ARG A 116 7.11 -7.22 -9.43
CA ARG A 116 5.65 -7.14 -9.50
C ARG A 116 5.09 -8.56 -9.60
N PRO A 117 4.66 -9.15 -8.48
CA PRO A 117 4.32 -10.57 -8.48
C PRO A 117 2.91 -10.87 -8.98
N PHE A 118 2.77 -12.03 -9.58
CA PHE A 118 1.52 -12.75 -9.70
C PHE A 118 1.30 -13.58 -8.43
N VAL A 119 0.05 -13.92 -8.15
CA VAL A 119 -0.31 -14.85 -7.08
C VAL A 119 -1.18 -15.94 -7.67
N LEU A 120 -0.66 -17.16 -7.67
CA LEU A 120 -1.44 -18.36 -7.98
C LEU A 120 -2.06 -18.88 -6.68
N LYS A 121 -3.39 -18.92 -6.64
CA LYS A 121 -4.16 -19.49 -5.53
C LYS A 121 -4.67 -20.86 -5.91
N LEU A 122 -4.31 -21.87 -5.11
CA LEU A 122 -4.75 -23.25 -5.25
C LEU A 122 -5.53 -23.69 -4.01
N ASN A 123 -6.49 -24.60 -4.16
CA ASN A 123 -7.23 -25.19 -3.04
C ASN A 123 -6.28 -25.87 -2.04
N ASN A 124 -5.29 -26.60 -2.56
CA ASN A 124 -4.22 -27.26 -1.82
C ASN A 124 -3.04 -27.55 -2.77
N CYS A 125 -1.98 -28.19 -2.29
CA CYS A 125 -0.80 -28.55 -3.10
C CYS A 125 -0.81 -29.99 -3.62
N LYS A 126 -1.95 -30.70 -3.56
CA LYS A 126 -2.06 -32.07 -4.06
C LYS A 126 -1.68 -32.12 -5.54
N GLY A 127 -0.87 -33.11 -5.90
CA GLY A 127 -0.40 -33.32 -7.27
C GLY A 127 0.80 -32.46 -7.66
N LEU A 128 1.30 -31.58 -6.79
CA LEU A 128 2.53 -30.83 -7.02
C LEU A 128 3.74 -31.62 -6.54
N GLY A 129 4.73 -31.82 -7.41
CA GLY A 129 5.97 -32.53 -7.07
C GLY A 129 5.76 -33.96 -6.58
N GLY A 130 4.64 -34.60 -6.97
CA GLY A 130 4.23 -35.92 -6.49
C GLY A 130 3.60 -35.96 -5.09
N SER A 131 3.41 -34.81 -4.44
CA SER A 131 2.85 -34.74 -3.08
C SER A 131 1.36 -35.05 -3.06
N MET A 132 0.93 -35.84 -2.07
CA MET A 132 -0.50 -36.02 -1.75
C MET A 132 -1.13 -34.80 -1.06
N GLY A 133 -0.31 -33.83 -0.66
CA GLY A 133 -0.72 -32.65 0.08
C GLY A 133 -0.93 -32.90 1.58
N PRO A 134 -0.87 -31.84 2.40
CA PRO A 134 -1.08 -31.93 3.84
C PRO A 134 -2.54 -32.23 4.17
N LYS A 135 -2.79 -33.13 5.13
CA LYS A 135 -4.14 -33.48 5.59
C LYS A 135 -4.69 -32.51 6.65
N THR A 136 -3.82 -31.73 7.28
CA THR A 136 -4.15 -30.82 8.38
C THR A 136 -3.61 -29.43 8.10
N GLU A 137 -4.20 -28.41 8.74
CA GLU A 137 -3.68 -27.03 8.70
C GLU A 137 -2.25 -26.95 9.21
N HIS A 138 -1.93 -27.71 10.26
CA HIS A 138 -0.59 -27.80 10.82
C HIS A 138 0.42 -28.37 9.80
N GLY A 139 0.04 -29.46 9.11
CA GLY A 139 0.85 -30.02 8.03
C GLY A 139 1.07 -29.02 6.88
N ALA A 140 0.08 -28.19 6.57
CA ALA A 140 0.19 -27.16 5.56
C ALA A 140 1.16 -26.04 5.96
N LEU A 141 1.08 -25.57 7.22
CA LEU A 141 2.03 -24.61 7.78
C LEU A 141 3.45 -25.17 7.75
N ARG A 142 3.63 -26.43 8.15
CA ARG A 142 4.93 -27.10 8.15
C ARG A 142 5.50 -27.22 6.74
N LEU A 143 4.72 -27.67 5.77
CA LEU A 143 5.16 -27.74 4.38
C LEU A 143 5.53 -26.36 3.86
N SER A 144 4.70 -25.33 4.08
CA SER A 144 5.03 -23.98 3.62
C SER A 144 6.34 -23.45 4.20
N ARG A 145 6.65 -23.76 5.46
CA ARG A 145 7.92 -23.41 6.09
C ARG A 145 9.10 -24.11 5.40
N ILE A 146 8.99 -25.42 5.15
CA ILE A 146 10.03 -26.19 4.42
C ILE A 146 10.28 -25.57 3.04
N LEU A 147 9.21 -25.20 2.32
CA LEU A 147 9.33 -24.59 1.00
C LEU A 147 9.95 -23.19 1.06
N LEU A 148 9.57 -22.37 2.05
CA LEU A 148 10.17 -21.05 2.27
C LEU A 148 11.66 -21.16 2.61
N ASP A 149 12.04 -22.08 3.52
CA ASP A 149 13.43 -22.35 3.88
C ASP A 149 14.25 -22.78 2.64
N ALA A 150 13.68 -23.62 1.78
CA ALA A 150 14.31 -24.02 0.52
C ALA A 150 14.49 -22.85 -0.45
N LEU A 151 13.50 -21.94 -0.56
CA LEU A 151 13.62 -20.73 -1.37
C LEU A 151 14.72 -19.80 -0.84
N GLU A 152 14.77 -19.57 0.47
CA GLU A 152 15.76 -18.69 1.11
C GLU A 152 17.20 -19.22 0.94
N LYS A 153 17.38 -20.54 1.00
CA LYS A 153 18.67 -21.20 0.79
C LYS A 153 18.99 -21.48 -0.68
N ASN A 154 18.07 -21.15 -1.60
CA ASN A 154 18.15 -21.49 -3.01
C ASN A 154 18.38 -23.00 -3.26
N GLU A 155 17.75 -23.84 -2.43
CA GLU A 155 17.77 -25.29 -2.52
C GLU A 155 16.65 -25.80 -3.44
N SER A 156 16.89 -26.93 -4.11
CA SER A 156 15.86 -27.56 -4.95
C SER A 156 14.84 -28.27 -4.08
N HIS A 157 13.55 -28.10 -4.39
CA HIS A 157 12.46 -28.86 -3.80
C HIS A 157 11.50 -29.33 -4.90
N PRO A 158 11.05 -30.60 -4.92
CA PRO A 158 10.19 -31.14 -5.98
C PRO A 158 8.94 -30.31 -6.26
N VAL A 159 8.26 -29.85 -5.19
CA VAL A 159 7.08 -28.97 -5.31
C VAL A 159 7.43 -27.63 -5.98
N ILE A 160 8.55 -27.00 -5.61
CA ILE A 160 8.96 -25.70 -6.18
C ILE A 160 9.31 -25.86 -7.66
N GLU A 161 10.03 -26.92 -8.01
CA GLU A 161 10.43 -27.20 -9.39
C GLU A 161 9.24 -27.52 -10.29
N ASP A 162 8.27 -28.29 -9.80
CA ASP A 162 7.03 -28.58 -10.54
C ASP A 162 6.18 -27.30 -10.72
N VAL A 163 6.06 -26.48 -9.67
CA VAL A 163 5.41 -25.17 -9.77
C VAL A 163 6.09 -24.28 -10.80
N ARG A 164 7.43 -24.14 -10.76
CA ARG A 164 8.20 -23.34 -11.74
C ARG A 164 7.97 -23.84 -13.17
N LYS A 165 8.01 -25.16 -13.39
CA LYS A 165 7.77 -25.77 -14.70
C LYS A 165 6.36 -25.48 -15.23
N ARG A 166 5.32 -25.71 -14.42
CA ARG A 166 3.93 -25.47 -14.83
C ARG A 166 3.65 -23.98 -15.06
N LEU A 167 4.21 -23.12 -14.22
CA LEU A 167 4.13 -21.67 -14.40
C LEU A 167 4.82 -21.22 -15.69
N SER A 168 6.00 -21.76 -16.01
CA SER A 168 6.71 -21.40 -17.25
C SER A 168 5.95 -21.87 -18.48
N GLU A 169 5.35 -23.06 -18.44
CA GLU A 169 4.45 -23.54 -19.50
C GLU A 169 3.21 -22.64 -19.65
N ALA A 170 2.59 -22.23 -18.54
CA ALA A 170 1.40 -21.37 -18.57
C ALA A 170 1.69 -19.97 -19.12
N HIS A 171 2.85 -19.41 -18.75
CA HIS A 171 3.36 -18.12 -19.23
C HIS A 171 4.04 -18.21 -20.61
N ARG A 172 4.20 -19.42 -21.17
CA ARG A 172 4.92 -19.68 -22.44
C ARG A 172 6.34 -19.07 -22.44
N THR A 173 7.03 -19.20 -21.31
CA THR A 173 8.38 -18.69 -21.10
C THR A 173 9.32 -19.80 -20.61
N ASN A 174 10.61 -19.48 -20.48
CA ASN A 174 11.61 -20.38 -19.92
C ASN A 174 11.44 -20.49 -18.40
N LYS A 175 11.77 -21.66 -17.84
CA LYS A 175 11.66 -21.94 -16.41
C LYS A 175 12.47 -20.96 -15.56
N GLU A 176 13.62 -20.54 -16.08
CA GLU A 176 14.56 -19.61 -15.47
C GLU A 176 14.01 -18.18 -15.34
N ASN A 177 12.95 -17.85 -16.10
CA ASN A 177 12.26 -16.57 -15.99
C ASN A 177 11.23 -16.55 -14.84
N ILE A 178 10.91 -17.71 -14.26
CA ILE A 178 9.97 -17.82 -13.13
C ILE A 178 10.74 -17.79 -11.81
N SER A 179 10.51 -16.74 -11.01
CA SER A 179 11.05 -16.63 -9.66
C SER A 179 9.92 -16.71 -8.64
N VAL A 180 9.86 -17.82 -7.89
CA VAL A 180 8.93 -17.96 -6.76
C VAL A 180 9.46 -17.15 -5.58
N LYS A 181 8.64 -16.23 -5.06
CA LYS A 181 9.01 -15.26 -4.03
C LYS A 181 8.51 -15.65 -2.64
N SER A 182 7.34 -16.28 -2.57
CA SER A 182 6.73 -16.67 -1.31
C SER A 182 5.71 -17.78 -1.51
N ILE A 183 5.55 -18.62 -0.49
CA ILE A 183 4.47 -19.61 -0.38
C ILE A 183 3.79 -19.42 0.97
N TYR A 184 2.47 -19.34 1.00
CA TYR A 184 1.71 -19.09 2.24
C TYR A 184 0.36 -19.81 2.26
N VAL A 185 -0.22 -19.95 3.46
CA VAL A 185 -1.35 -20.85 3.76
C VAL A 185 -2.67 -20.09 4.03
N GLY A 186 -3.77 -20.83 4.19
CA GLY A 186 -5.18 -20.40 4.17
C GLY A 186 -5.89 -21.02 2.96
N SER A 187 -5.18 -21.01 1.84
CA SER A 187 -5.24 -21.87 0.66
C SER A 187 -3.76 -22.08 0.25
N PHE A 188 -3.40 -22.98 -0.67
CA PHE A 188 -1.99 -23.05 -1.10
C PHE A 188 -1.71 -21.92 -2.10
N ASN A 189 -1.00 -20.88 -1.66
CA ASN A 189 -0.74 -19.70 -2.48
C ASN A 189 0.73 -19.60 -2.86
N VAL A 190 1.01 -19.27 -4.11
CA VAL A 190 2.35 -19.06 -4.64
C VAL A 190 2.44 -17.64 -5.20
N ALA A 191 3.25 -16.79 -4.58
CA ALA A 191 3.62 -15.48 -5.13
C ALA A 191 4.89 -15.62 -5.97
N TYR A 192 4.89 -15.11 -7.20
CA TYR A 192 5.98 -15.30 -8.15
C TYR A 192 6.10 -14.14 -9.14
N THR A 193 7.30 -13.91 -9.67
CA THR A 193 7.56 -12.92 -10.73
C THR A 193 7.97 -13.62 -12.03
N VAL A 194 7.74 -12.94 -13.15
CA VAL A 194 8.12 -13.40 -14.49
C VAL A 194 9.08 -12.37 -15.10
N LYS A 195 10.34 -12.75 -15.33
CA LYS A 195 11.43 -11.82 -15.66
C LYS A 195 11.23 -11.08 -16.99
N ASP A 196 10.64 -11.75 -17.96
CA ASP A 196 10.38 -11.27 -19.32
C ASP A 196 8.95 -10.76 -19.51
N TRP A 197 8.22 -10.51 -18.42
CA TRP A 197 6.91 -9.87 -18.48
C TRP A 197 7.01 -8.45 -19.02
N THR A 198 6.16 -8.10 -19.99
CA THR A 198 6.05 -6.74 -20.54
C THR A 198 4.66 -6.16 -20.29
N PRO A 199 4.51 -4.82 -20.22
CA PRO A 199 3.19 -4.18 -20.10
C PRO A 199 2.21 -4.57 -21.22
N ASP A 200 2.71 -4.81 -22.42
CA ASP A 200 1.88 -5.24 -23.57
C ASP A 200 1.30 -6.65 -23.38
N ALA A 201 1.85 -7.45 -22.46
CA ALA A 201 1.34 -8.77 -22.13
C ALA A 201 -0.01 -8.75 -21.38
N VAL A 202 -0.53 -7.58 -21.00
CA VAL A 202 -1.86 -7.44 -20.37
C VAL A 202 -2.95 -8.05 -21.24
N GLU A 203 -2.87 -7.94 -22.57
CA GLU A 203 -3.85 -8.52 -23.50
C GLU A 203 -3.86 -10.07 -23.46
N SER A 204 -2.76 -10.68 -23.03
CA SER A 204 -2.61 -12.13 -22.92
C SER A 204 -3.14 -12.71 -21.59
N LEU A 205 -3.51 -11.86 -20.63
CA LEU A 205 -3.93 -12.29 -19.30
C LEU A 205 -5.12 -13.28 -19.29
N PRO A 206 -6.18 -13.13 -20.11
CA PRO A 206 -7.26 -14.11 -20.15
C PRO A 206 -6.79 -15.50 -20.58
N GLU A 207 -5.89 -15.56 -21.57
CA GLU A 207 -5.30 -16.83 -22.03
C GLU A 207 -4.34 -17.40 -20.98
N LEU A 208 -3.58 -16.55 -20.28
CA LEU A 208 -2.76 -16.97 -19.15
C LEU A 208 -3.62 -17.63 -18.06
N GLU A 209 -4.74 -17.03 -17.67
CA GLU A 209 -5.62 -17.59 -16.64
C GLU A 209 -6.18 -18.96 -17.06
N LYS A 210 -6.56 -19.11 -18.34
CA LYS A 210 -6.95 -20.39 -18.91
C LYS A 210 -5.81 -21.42 -18.84
N ASN A 211 -4.60 -21.05 -19.26
CA ASN A 211 -3.44 -21.94 -19.17
C ASN A 211 -3.14 -22.34 -17.71
N LEU A 212 -3.28 -21.42 -16.75
CA LEU A 212 -3.11 -21.74 -15.33
C LEU A 212 -4.15 -22.74 -14.83
N LYS A 213 -5.42 -22.60 -15.24
CA LYS A 213 -6.47 -23.59 -14.95
C LYS A 213 -6.13 -24.96 -15.52
N ASP A 214 -5.63 -25.02 -16.76
CA ASP A 214 -5.26 -26.28 -17.42
C ASP A 214 -4.04 -26.95 -16.78
N LYS A 215 -3.08 -26.16 -16.27
CA LYS A 215 -1.83 -26.68 -15.67
C LYS A 215 -1.95 -27.04 -14.18
N PHE A 216 -2.92 -26.46 -13.49
CA PHE A 216 -3.10 -26.65 -12.05
C PHE A 216 -4.53 -27.13 -11.74
N GLU A 217 -4.70 -28.44 -11.52
CA GLU A 217 -6.00 -29.04 -11.18
C GLU A 217 -6.68 -28.39 -9.96
N GLN A 218 -5.88 -27.88 -9.01
CA GLN A 218 -6.36 -27.23 -7.80
C GLN A 218 -6.58 -25.72 -7.97
N PHE A 219 -6.54 -25.18 -9.19
CA PHE A 219 -6.66 -23.75 -9.46
C PHE A 219 -7.93 -23.15 -8.86
N VAL A 220 -7.77 -22.03 -8.16
CA VAL A 220 -8.87 -21.22 -7.63
C VAL A 220 -8.89 -19.86 -8.30
N ALA A 221 -7.75 -19.17 -8.31
CA ALA A 221 -7.63 -17.84 -8.89
C ALA A 221 -6.18 -17.53 -9.24
N ALA A 222 -6.01 -16.63 -10.20
CA ALA A 222 -4.76 -15.92 -10.43
C ALA A 222 -5.00 -14.45 -10.09
N LYS A 223 -4.13 -13.89 -9.24
CA LYS A 223 -4.11 -12.46 -8.95
C LYS A 223 -2.87 -11.84 -9.53
N ILE A 224 -2.95 -10.55 -9.80
CA ILE A 224 -1.88 -9.79 -10.43
C ILE A 224 -1.61 -8.53 -9.62
N HIS A 225 -0.34 -8.19 -9.48
CA HIS A 225 0.05 -6.91 -8.93
C HIS A 225 -0.59 -5.77 -9.77
N PRO A 226 -1.40 -4.85 -9.19
CA PRO A 226 -2.17 -3.88 -9.98
C PRO A 226 -1.33 -2.99 -10.91
N LEU A 227 -0.06 -2.71 -10.57
CA LEU A 227 0.86 -1.96 -11.42
C LEU A 227 1.38 -2.74 -12.64
N LEU A 228 0.98 -4.00 -12.83
CA LEU A 228 1.22 -4.73 -14.09
C LEU A 228 0.10 -4.53 -15.11
N CYS A 229 -1.03 -3.94 -14.72
CA CYS A 229 -2.19 -3.79 -15.59
C CYS A 229 -2.82 -2.40 -15.48
N ARG A 230 -3.59 -2.17 -14.42
CA ARG A 230 -4.43 -0.99 -14.24
C ARG A 230 -4.73 -0.78 -12.76
N PRO A 231 -3.90 -0.02 -12.01
CA PRO A 231 -4.21 0.33 -10.64
C PRO A 231 -5.51 1.14 -10.57
N ALA A 232 -6.32 0.86 -9.54
CA ALA A 232 -7.57 1.56 -9.26
C ALA A 232 -7.48 2.27 -7.91
N PHE A 233 -7.85 3.55 -7.86
CA PHE A 233 -7.77 4.38 -6.66
C PHE A 233 -9.17 4.75 -6.19
N ASP A 234 -9.47 4.38 -4.94
CA ASP A 234 -10.72 4.79 -4.32
C ASP A 234 -10.59 6.24 -3.83
N ILE A 235 -11.22 7.17 -4.53
CA ILE A 235 -11.26 8.57 -4.13
C ILE A 235 -12.20 8.82 -2.95
N SER A 236 -12.96 7.81 -2.51
CA SER A 236 -13.87 7.93 -1.36
C SER A 236 -13.13 8.11 -0.03
N PHE A 237 -11.82 7.85 -0.01
CA PHE A 237 -10.95 8.18 1.12
C PHE A 237 -10.83 9.68 1.36
N PHE A 238 -11.28 10.52 0.43
CA PHE A 238 -11.43 11.94 0.70
C PHE A 238 -12.81 12.25 1.33
N ASP A 239 -12.79 13.06 2.37
CA ASP A 239 -13.99 13.64 2.98
C ASP A 239 -14.01 15.15 2.77
N LYS A 240 -14.98 15.61 1.98
CA LYS A 240 -15.18 17.04 1.69
C LYS A 240 -15.37 17.89 2.94
N GLN A 241 -15.90 17.32 4.03
CA GLN A 241 -16.05 18.03 5.31
C GLN A 241 -14.68 18.42 5.90
N GLY A 242 -13.64 17.65 5.60
CA GLY A 242 -12.29 17.95 6.00
C GLY A 242 -11.57 18.92 5.04
N ASN A 243 -12.11 19.25 3.87
CA ASN A 243 -11.42 20.13 2.93
C ASN A 243 -11.29 21.56 3.50
N LYS A 244 -10.13 22.19 3.30
CA LYS A 244 -9.88 23.57 3.72
C LYS A 244 -8.81 24.22 2.88
N THR A 245 -9.10 25.37 2.28
CA THR A 245 -8.08 26.26 1.72
C THR A 245 -7.64 27.23 2.81
N PHE A 246 -6.34 27.33 3.04
CA PHE A 246 -5.77 28.25 4.02
C PHE A 246 -5.39 29.56 3.32
N SER A 247 -5.48 30.68 4.04
CA SER A 247 -5.02 31.99 3.58
C SER A 247 -3.52 31.99 3.31
N ASP A 248 -3.01 32.99 2.60
CA ASP A 248 -1.57 33.16 2.36
C ASP A 248 -0.80 33.71 3.58
N SER A 249 -1.50 33.98 4.68
CA SER A 249 -0.96 34.43 5.96
C SER A 249 -0.91 33.31 6.99
N TYR A 250 0.21 33.23 7.73
CA TYR A 250 0.37 32.30 8.83
C TYR A 250 -0.39 32.82 10.07
N GLU A 251 -1.18 31.95 10.67
CA GLU A 251 -1.90 32.21 11.92
C GLU A 251 -1.39 31.26 12.99
N THR A 252 -1.31 31.75 14.23
CA THR A 252 -0.91 30.94 15.38
C THR A 252 -2.14 30.61 16.22
N HIS A 253 -2.30 29.34 16.58
CA HIS A 253 -3.40 28.85 17.39
C HIS A 253 -2.87 28.04 18.57
N GLN A 254 -3.68 27.94 19.62
CA GLN A 254 -3.50 26.96 20.68
C GLN A 254 -4.38 25.75 20.39
N VAL A 255 -3.78 24.56 20.33
CA VAL A 255 -4.46 23.29 20.04
C VAL A 255 -4.22 22.27 21.14
N GLY A 256 -5.13 21.31 21.27
CA GLY A 256 -5.11 20.30 22.34
C GLY A 256 -6.18 20.53 23.39
N PRO A 257 -6.25 19.66 24.40
CA PRO A 257 -7.28 19.71 25.41
C PRO A 257 -7.02 20.83 26.45
N PRO A 258 -8.06 21.29 27.17
CA PRO A 258 -7.90 22.30 28.21
C PRO A 258 -6.82 21.92 29.23
N GLY A 259 -5.91 22.84 29.52
CA GLY A 259 -4.81 22.62 30.47
C GLY A 259 -3.59 21.87 29.90
N LYS A 260 -3.66 21.33 28.68
CA LYS A 260 -2.52 20.76 27.94
C LYS A 260 -2.58 21.26 26.51
N THR A 261 -2.24 22.53 26.26
CA THR A 261 -2.25 23.09 24.89
C THR A 261 -0.86 23.21 24.32
N GLN A 262 -0.77 23.16 22.99
CA GLN A 262 0.43 23.50 22.25
C GLN A 262 0.18 24.51 21.15
N THR A 263 1.22 25.29 20.86
CA THR A 263 1.23 26.21 19.73
C THR A 263 1.21 25.43 18.42
N TYR A 264 0.37 25.86 17.49
CA TYR A 264 0.24 25.33 16.14
C TYR A 264 0.13 26.49 15.14
N ILE A 265 0.84 26.38 14.02
CA ILE A 265 0.85 27.42 12.97
C ILE A 265 0.05 26.91 11.76
N SER A 266 -0.88 27.73 11.25
CA SER A 266 -1.67 27.38 10.07
C SER A 266 -0.80 27.25 8.82
N PRO A 267 -1.09 26.29 7.91
CA PRO A 267 -0.29 26.06 6.71
C PRO A 267 -0.67 27.07 5.63
N ALA A 268 -0.09 28.26 5.71
CA ALA A 268 -0.40 29.36 4.80
C ALA A 268 -0.15 29.01 3.32
N GLY A 269 -1.13 29.30 2.46
CA GLY A 269 -1.12 29.02 1.03
C GLY A 269 -1.30 27.53 0.66
N TRP A 270 -1.52 26.65 1.64
CA TRP A 270 -1.80 25.24 1.38
C TRP A 270 -3.31 25.01 1.21
N THR A 271 -3.65 23.98 0.44
CA THR A 271 -5.02 23.42 0.40
C THR A 271 -5.01 22.02 0.98
N ARG A 272 -5.91 21.79 1.94
CA ARG A 272 -6.16 20.48 2.53
C ARG A 272 -7.27 19.75 1.81
N TYR A 273 -6.96 18.53 1.42
CA TYR A 273 -7.92 17.48 1.10
C TYR A 273 -8.13 16.62 2.35
N GLY A 274 -9.34 16.67 2.91
CA GLY A 274 -9.67 15.93 4.12
C GLY A 274 -9.66 14.43 3.86
N LEU A 275 -9.08 13.65 4.78
CA LEU A 275 -9.12 12.18 4.72
C LEU A 275 -10.34 11.66 5.49
N LYS A 276 -10.91 10.55 5.04
CA LYS A 276 -12.03 9.86 5.69
C LYS A 276 -11.54 9.10 6.92
N VAL A 277 -11.58 9.77 8.06
CA VAL A 277 -11.01 9.27 9.33
C VAL A 277 -12.01 9.14 10.45
N LEU A 278 -13.25 9.59 10.23
CA LEU A 278 -14.34 9.35 11.18
C LEU A 278 -14.69 7.86 11.18
N ASP A 279 -14.84 7.31 12.38
CA ASP A 279 -15.12 5.90 12.67
C ASP A 279 -14.04 4.92 12.19
N LYS A 280 -12.89 5.44 11.74
CA LYS A 280 -11.73 4.65 11.33
C LYS A 280 -10.97 4.06 12.52
N TYR A 281 -10.97 4.76 13.66
CA TYR A 281 -10.18 4.39 14.84
C TYR A 281 -11.09 3.93 15.98
N SER A 282 -10.67 2.88 16.68
CA SER A 282 -11.47 2.21 17.73
C SER A 282 -11.82 3.09 18.93
N ASN A 283 -11.03 4.13 19.20
CA ASN A 283 -11.27 5.08 20.29
C ASN A 283 -12.20 6.25 19.89
N GLY A 284 -12.92 6.12 18.77
CA GLY A 284 -13.91 7.08 18.30
C GLY A 284 -13.32 8.34 17.66
N ASN A 285 -14.11 9.41 17.61
CA ASN A 285 -13.82 10.61 16.81
C ASN A 285 -13.33 11.82 17.61
N ASN A 286 -13.39 11.76 18.95
CA ASN A 286 -13.15 12.92 19.83
C ASN A 286 -11.71 13.45 19.79
N TRP A 287 -10.76 12.71 19.21
CA TRP A 287 -9.40 13.17 18.91
C TRP A 287 -9.38 14.27 17.83
N LEU A 288 -10.36 14.26 16.94
CA LEU A 288 -10.50 15.19 15.82
C LEU A 288 -11.69 16.14 15.98
N HIS A 289 -12.85 15.61 16.39
CA HIS A 289 -14.14 16.29 16.33
C HIS A 289 -15.05 15.91 17.52
N PRO A 290 -15.77 16.85 18.15
CA PRO A 290 -15.79 18.29 17.84
C PRO A 290 -14.47 18.99 18.21
N PHE A 291 -14.17 20.11 17.56
CA PHE A 291 -12.96 20.88 17.88
C PHE A 291 -13.09 21.51 19.28
N GLN A 292 -11.98 21.62 20.02
CA GLN A 292 -11.93 22.03 21.43
C GLN A 292 -12.57 21.05 22.43
N ASP A 293 -12.84 19.80 22.02
CA ASP A 293 -13.20 18.74 22.96
C ASP A 293 -12.01 18.43 23.90
N PRO A 294 -12.22 18.12 25.20
CA PRO A 294 -11.14 17.74 26.12
C PRO A 294 -10.35 16.48 25.73
N ARG A 295 -10.76 15.76 24.69
CA ARG A 295 -10.05 14.60 24.13
C ARG A 295 -9.40 14.93 22.79
N ASN A 296 -9.48 16.18 22.31
CA ASN A 296 -8.83 16.60 21.07
C ASN A 296 -7.33 16.40 21.16
N TRP A 297 -6.79 15.84 20.09
CA TRP A 297 -5.35 15.70 19.91
C TRP A 297 -4.73 17.01 19.44
N TYR A 298 -3.41 17.14 19.56
CA TYR A 298 -2.68 18.25 18.95
C TYR A 298 -2.78 18.20 17.42
N ARG A 299 -2.36 19.28 16.76
CA ARG A 299 -2.28 19.38 15.29
C ARG A 299 -0.84 19.61 14.88
N ALA A 300 -0.40 18.92 13.84
CA ALA A 300 0.96 18.99 13.33
C ALA A 300 1.00 18.61 11.85
N PHE A 301 2.20 18.62 11.30
CA PHE A 301 2.52 18.31 9.91
C PHE A 301 3.59 17.24 9.86
N HIS A 302 3.41 16.27 8.97
CA HIS A 302 4.38 15.23 8.69
C HIS A 302 4.77 15.30 7.21
N GLY A 303 6.04 15.58 6.98
CA GLY A 303 6.63 15.57 5.65
C GLY A 303 7.08 14.17 5.27
N THR A 304 6.88 13.80 4.00
CA THR A 304 7.25 12.50 3.44
C THR A 304 8.37 12.57 2.39
N GLY A 305 8.97 13.75 2.18
CA GLY A 305 10.00 14.02 1.17
C GLY A 305 11.27 13.16 1.25
N HIS A 306 11.55 12.57 2.42
CA HIS A 306 12.66 11.63 2.62
C HIS A 306 12.23 10.18 2.73
N ALA A 307 11.04 9.86 2.22
CA ALA A 307 10.63 8.46 2.14
C ALA A 307 11.70 7.65 1.36
N SER A 308 12.07 6.47 1.86
CA SER A 308 13.05 5.55 1.26
C SER A 308 12.51 4.13 1.16
N ALA A 309 13.20 3.19 0.49
CA ALA A 309 12.81 1.78 0.39
C ALA A 309 12.54 1.15 1.75
N ASP A 310 13.36 1.51 2.73
CA ASP A 310 13.21 1.08 4.10
C ASP A 310 11.88 1.53 4.71
N ASP A 311 11.22 2.57 4.15
CA ASP A 311 9.84 2.97 4.47
C ASP A 311 8.79 1.89 4.24
N PHE A 312 9.10 1.00 3.31
CA PHE A 312 8.21 -0.02 2.80
C PHE A 312 8.83 -1.43 2.97
N ASN A 313 10.04 -1.57 3.52
CA ASN A 313 10.73 -2.87 3.62
C ASN A 313 10.10 -3.88 4.59
N LYS A 314 9.20 -3.47 5.50
CA LYS A 314 8.39 -4.45 6.27
C LYS A 314 7.34 -5.18 5.40
N SER A 315 7.06 -4.69 4.19
CA SER A 315 6.11 -5.28 3.24
C SER A 315 6.78 -5.99 2.03
N LYS A 316 8.11 -6.16 1.99
CA LYS A 316 8.86 -6.71 0.82
C LYS A 316 8.55 -5.95 -0.49
N GLN A 317 8.24 -4.66 -0.38
CA GLN A 317 7.92 -3.78 -1.51
C GLN A 317 9.21 -3.15 -2.05
N SER A 318 9.38 -3.19 -3.37
CA SER A 318 10.43 -2.45 -4.05
C SER A 318 10.07 -0.95 -4.15
N PHE A 319 11.05 -0.10 -4.50
CA PHE A 319 11.04 1.33 -4.18
C PHE A 319 11.75 2.19 -5.23
N ASP A 320 11.20 3.38 -5.51
CA ASP A 320 11.90 4.48 -6.18
C ASP A 320 11.82 5.78 -5.37
N GLN A 321 13.00 6.38 -5.24
CA GLN A 321 13.26 7.61 -4.51
C GLN A 321 12.52 8.83 -5.06
N GLN A 322 12.14 8.81 -6.34
CA GLN A 322 11.48 9.91 -7.03
C GLN A 322 10.04 10.13 -6.54
N TYR A 323 9.29 9.05 -6.28
CA TYR A 323 7.86 9.13 -5.94
C TYR A 323 7.53 8.67 -4.52
N ALA A 324 8.51 8.07 -3.84
CA ALA A 324 8.53 7.71 -2.43
C ALA A 324 7.68 8.58 -1.50
N SER A 325 7.81 9.90 -1.68
CA SER A 325 7.16 10.89 -0.84
C SER A 325 5.65 10.91 -0.95
N VAL A 326 5.08 10.67 -2.13
CA VAL A 326 3.64 10.59 -2.31
C VAL A 326 3.11 9.23 -1.88
N ASP A 327 3.87 8.17 -2.16
CA ASP A 327 3.52 6.81 -1.79
C ASP A 327 3.41 6.63 -0.28
N ALA A 328 4.32 7.28 0.46
CA ALA A 328 4.25 7.34 1.90
C ALA A 328 2.94 7.97 2.40
N LEU A 329 2.34 8.95 1.70
CA LEU A 329 1.05 9.54 2.10
C LEU A 329 -0.07 8.49 2.09
N GLY A 330 -0.17 7.71 1.01
CA GLY A 330 -1.16 6.65 0.85
C GLY A 330 -0.92 5.49 1.81
N SER A 331 0.35 5.05 1.93
CA SER A 331 0.76 3.98 2.83
C SER A 331 0.47 4.31 4.29
N ILE A 332 0.81 5.52 4.74
CA ILE A 332 0.55 5.98 6.12
C ILE A 332 -0.95 6.03 6.40
N TYR A 333 -1.76 6.51 5.46
CA TYR A 333 -3.21 6.49 5.65
C TYR A 333 -3.76 5.06 5.75
N LYS A 334 -3.30 4.12 4.92
CA LYS A 334 -3.84 2.75 4.89
C LYS A 334 -3.35 1.89 6.06
N THR A 335 -2.07 1.99 6.41
CA THR A 335 -1.38 1.05 7.31
C THR A 335 -0.92 1.68 8.63
N GLY A 336 -1.08 2.99 8.79
CA GLY A 336 -0.60 3.72 9.97
C GLY A 336 0.85 4.19 9.81
N PHE A 337 1.34 4.89 10.83
CA PHE A 337 2.72 5.38 10.83
C PHE A 337 3.72 4.29 11.22
N ARG A 338 4.98 4.58 10.94
CA ARG A 338 6.15 3.79 11.30
C ARG A 338 7.16 4.71 11.97
N SER A 339 7.95 4.17 12.89
CA SER A 339 9.04 4.91 13.51
C SER A 339 10.06 5.34 12.44
N ALA A 340 10.58 6.56 12.58
CA ALA A 340 11.61 7.10 11.71
C ALA A 340 12.88 6.23 11.77
N ARG A 341 13.55 6.09 10.62
CA ARG A 341 14.85 5.40 10.53
C ARG A 341 15.93 6.06 11.38
N VAL A 342 15.94 7.38 11.38
CA VAL A 342 16.96 8.19 12.04
C VAL A 342 16.38 8.75 13.32
N ALA A 343 16.91 8.27 14.45
CA ALA A 343 16.47 8.63 15.79
C ALA A 343 17.23 9.84 16.38
N ALA A 344 17.52 10.88 15.58
CA ALA A 344 18.28 12.06 16.00
C ALA A 344 17.74 12.72 17.28
N PHE A 345 16.42 12.71 17.47
CA PHE A 345 15.76 13.23 18.65
C PHE A 345 15.13 12.12 19.49
N GLY A 346 15.48 10.85 19.26
CA GLY A 346 14.91 9.64 19.86
C GLY A 346 14.00 8.85 18.91
N ALA A 347 13.77 7.57 19.19
CA ALA A 347 12.96 6.71 18.32
C ALA A 347 11.47 7.15 18.32
N GLY A 348 10.86 7.23 17.14
CA GLY A 348 9.45 7.59 17.00
C GLY A 348 9.12 8.18 15.63
N VAL A 349 7.86 8.59 15.44
CA VAL A 349 7.38 9.32 14.27
C VAL A 349 7.62 10.81 14.49
N TYR A 350 8.21 11.49 13.51
CA TYR A 350 8.54 12.91 13.63
C TYR A 350 7.49 13.75 12.94
N CYS A 351 7.08 14.83 13.58
CA CYS A 351 6.19 15.83 13.01
C CYS A 351 6.53 17.22 13.56
N SER A 352 5.93 18.26 13.01
CA SER A 352 6.13 19.63 13.48
C SER A 352 4.80 20.38 13.59
N PRO A 353 4.61 21.24 14.60
CA PRO A 353 3.46 22.15 14.64
C PRO A 353 3.62 23.37 13.71
N ASP A 354 4.82 23.61 13.17
CA ASP A 354 5.11 24.66 12.20
C ASP A 354 5.22 24.04 10.79
N PRO A 355 4.33 24.36 9.84
CA PRO A 355 4.37 23.79 8.50
C PRO A 355 5.61 24.22 7.70
N LYS A 356 6.27 25.31 8.09
CA LYS A 356 7.52 25.77 7.45
C LYS A 356 8.66 24.79 7.68
N PHE A 357 8.66 24.08 8.80
CA PHE A 357 9.71 23.10 9.11
C PHE A 357 9.73 21.96 8.09
N PRO A 358 8.65 21.19 7.86
CA PRO A 358 8.64 20.19 6.82
C PRO A 358 8.77 20.81 5.41
N GLU A 359 8.18 21.97 5.14
CA GLU A 359 8.25 22.62 3.81
C GLU A 359 9.69 22.87 3.33
N LYS A 360 10.64 23.13 4.23
CA LYS A 360 12.05 23.44 3.89
C LYS A 360 12.85 22.26 3.32
N GLY A 361 12.41 21.02 3.51
CA GLY A 361 13.21 19.87 3.06
C GLY A 361 12.58 18.49 3.21
N TYR A 362 11.41 18.40 3.83
CA TYR A 362 10.74 17.14 4.13
C TYR A 362 9.44 16.97 3.34
N VAL A 363 9.13 17.81 2.34
CA VAL A 363 7.93 17.65 1.49
C VAL A 363 8.26 17.01 0.14
N GLY A 364 7.32 16.22 -0.39
CA GLY A 364 7.40 15.69 -1.76
C GLY A 364 7.06 16.76 -2.79
N VAL A 365 7.66 16.70 -3.98
CA VAL A 365 7.35 17.60 -5.11
C VAL A 365 6.96 16.79 -6.35
N VAL A 366 5.81 17.11 -6.95
CA VAL A 366 5.28 16.45 -8.15
C VAL A 366 5.09 17.47 -9.26
N GLN A 367 5.43 17.12 -10.50
CA GLN A 367 5.17 17.96 -11.67
C GLN A 367 3.91 17.49 -12.41
N CYS A 368 3.11 18.44 -12.91
CA CYS A 368 1.90 18.15 -13.68
C CYS A 368 1.75 19.14 -14.83
N ASP A 369 1.35 18.64 -16.01
CA ASP A 369 0.88 19.49 -17.10
C ASP A 369 -0.51 20.04 -16.76
N THR A 370 -0.70 21.35 -16.95
CA THR A 370 -1.97 22.04 -16.67
C THR A 370 -2.37 22.89 -17.88
N GLN A 371 -3.59 23.42 -17.86
CA GLN A 371 -4.05 24.40 -18.87
C GLN A 371 -3.13 25.64 -18.96
N GLN A 372 -2.37 25.93 -17.90
CA GLN A 372 -1.45 27.07 -17.80
C GLN A 372 0.02 26.65 -18.03
N GLY A 373 0.27 25.43 -18.51
CA GLY A 373 1.60 24.85 -18.68
C GLY A 373 2.03 23.98 -17.50
N LYS A 374 3.33 23.65 -17.45
CA LYS A 374 3.90 22.77 -16.42
C LYS A 374 3.96 23.46 -15.07
N LYS A 375 3.35 22.85 -14.05
CA LYS A 375 3.40 23.30 -12.66
C LYS A 375 3.99 22.24 -11.74
N LYS A 376 4.57 22.68 -10.63
CA LYS A 376 5.10 21.82 -9.56
C LYS A 376 4.24 21.98 -8.32
N PHE A 377 4.02 20.89 -7.59
CA PHE A 377 3.17 20.85 -6.41
C PHE A 377 3.90 20.18 -5.26
N LYS A 378 3.91 20.83 -4.10
CA LYS A 378 4.41 20.28 -2.83
C LYS A 378 3.30 19.52 -2.12
N CYS A 379 3.64 18.40 -1.48
CA CYS A 379 2.70 17.55 -0.75
C CYS A 379 3.23 17.18 0.66
N MET A 380 2.34 17.17 1.66
CA MET A 380 2.61 16.64 3.01
C MET A 380 1.32 16.20 3.72
N LEU A 381 1.45 15.51 4.87
CA LEU A 381 0.31 15.14 5.71
C LEU A 381 0.03 16.22 6.76
N GLN A 382 -1.25 16.50 6.98
CA GLN A 382 -1.72 17.07 8.22
C GLN A 382 -2.13 15.96 9.18
N VAL A 383 -1.59 16.02 10.39
CA VAL A 383 -1.69 14.93 11.37
C VAL A 383 -2.21 15.43 12.72
N ALA A 384 -2.88 14.54 13.44
CA ALA A 384 -3.26 14.73 14.83
C ALA A 384 -2.38 13.89 15.74
N VAL A 385 -1.97 14.43 16.88
CA VAL A 385 -1.01 13.79 17.79
C VAL A 385 -1.57 13.70 19.20
N ASN A 386 -1.56 12.50 19.79
CA ASN A 386 -2.03 12.26 21.14
C ASN A 386 -1.20 13.10 22.15
N PRO A 387 -1.84 13.97 22.95
CA PRO A 387 -1.16 14.82 23.92
C PRO A 387 -0.30 14.06 24.94
N ASP A 388 -0.68 12.83 25.28
CA ASP A 388 0.03 11.99 26.25
C ASP A 388 1.08 11.08 25.59
N GLY A 389 1.08 10.98 24.26
CA GLY A 389 1.95 10.11 23.46
C GLY A 389 3.09 10.83 22.73
N VAL A 390 3.33 12.11 23.04
CA VAL A 390 4.32 12.95 22.33
C VAL A 390 5.38 13.50 23.26
N ARG A 391 6.62 13.51 22.76
CA ARG A 391 7.75 14.24 23.36
C ARG A 391 8.14 15.39 22.45
N ILE A 392 8.24 16.58 23.03
CA ILE A 392 8.61 17.80 22.32
C ILE A 392 10.13 17.98 22.45
N ALA A 393 10.83 18.09 21.32
CA ALA A 393 12.27 18.33 21.31
C ALA A 393 12.59 19.75 21.83
N THR A 394 13.85 19.98 22.21
CA THR A 394 14.30 21.19 22.92
C THR A 394 14.04 22.50 22.15
N ASP A 395 14.02 22.45 20.82
CA ASP A 395 13.71 23.58 19.93
C ASP A 395 12.21 23.86 19.74
N LYS A 396 11.33 22.99 20.27
CA LYS A 396 9.86 23.00 20.12
C LYS A 396 9.33 22.94 18.68
N GLU A 397 10.21 22.89 17.68
CA GLU A 397 9.86 22.75 16.27
C GLU A 397 9.62 21.29 15.90
N ILE A 398 10.22 20.34 16.64
CA ILE A 398 10.12 18.91 16.35
C ILE A 398 9.39 18.19 17.47
N TRP A 399 8.36 17.42 17.09
CA TRP A 399 7.63 16.52 17.96
C TRP A 399 7.96 15.09 17.59
N VAL A 400 8.32 14.30 18.60
CA VAL A 400 8.62 12.88 18.47
C VAL A 400 7.50 12.10 19.13
N VAL A 401 6.82 11.26 18.36
CA VAL A 401 5.74 10.39 18.82
C VAL A 401 6.29 8.96 18.89
N PRO A 402 6.67 8.44 20.08
CA PRO A 402 7.37 7.16 20.18
C PRO A 402 6.52 5.98 19.68
N ASN A 403 5.22 6.01 19.95
CA ASN A 403 4.26 4.99 19.54
C ASN A 403 3.48 5.45 18.28
N PRO A 404 3.59 4.76 17.13
CA PRO A 404 2.90 5.17 15.91
C PRO A 404 1.37 5.23 16.00
N GLU A 405 0.74 4.56 16.98
CA GLU A 405 -0.71 4.64 17.22
C GLU A 405 -1.16 5.99 17.81
N ASP A 406 -0.22 6.76 18.36
CA ASP A 406 -0.44 8.07 18.97
C ASP A 406 -0.34 9.23 17.96
N ILE A 407 -0.31 8.93 16.66
CA ILE A 407 -0.33 9.91 15.58
C ILE A 407 -1.22 9.41 14.43
N ARG A 408 -2.02 10.31 13.85
CA ARG A 408 -3.03 9.96 12.83
C ARG A 408 -3.04 10.96 11.69
N PRO A 409 -2.98 10.51 10.42
CA PRO A 409 -3.19 11.41 9.30
C PRO A 409 -4.68 11.75 9.22
N TYR A 410 -5.02 12.99 8.91
CA TYR A 410 -6.42 13.38 8.66
C TYR A 410 -6.59 14.33 7.46
N GLY A 411 -5.50 14.76 6.83
CA GLY A 411 -5.57 15.51 5.59
C GLY A 411 -4.28 15.39 4.80
N ILE A 412 -4.40 15.52 3.48
CA ILE A 412 -3.26 15.76 2.58
C ILE A 412 -3.24 17.25 2.25
N LEU A 413 -2.09 17.88 2.42
CA LEU A 413 -1.87 19.28 2.06
C LEU A 413 -1.16 19.34 0.71
N ILE A 414 -1.70 20.13 -0.21
CA ILE A 414 -1.13 20.40 -1.53
C ILE A 414 -0.94 21.92 -1.69
N LYS A 415 0.21 22.33 -2.22
CA LYS A 415 0.56 23.73 -2.50
C LYS A 415 1.34 23.83 -3.80
N GLU A 416 1.06 24.83 -4.63
CA GLU A 416 1.89 25.12 -5.81
C GLU A 416 3.30 25.56 -5.35
N ALA A 417 4.34 24.97 -5.95
CA ALA A 417 5.70 24.95 -5.41
C ALA A 417 6.44 26.29 -5.49
#